data_AF-A0A2H3KG42-F1
#
_entry.id   AF-A0A2H3KG42-F1
#
_cell.length_a   1.000
_cell.length_b   1.000
_cell.length_c   1.000
_cell.angle_alpha   90.00
_cell.angle_beta   90.00
_cell.angle_gamma   90.00
#
_symmetry.space_group_name_H-M   'P 1'
#
loop_
_entity.id
_entity.type
_entity.pdbx_description
1 polymer ?
#
loop_
_entity_poly.entity_id
_entity_poly.type
_entity_poly.pdbx_seq_one_letter_code
_entity_poly.pdbx_strand_id
1 'polypeptide(L)'
;MERGWFNLPFVVWAMMCLAVALLYVFIWPRDRVADAAPLRFFLVRWSHSLAWVLLSAMCLMKATGNATLAGWGNVVGLLALPVYLAFLMASFVLR
;
A
#
# COMPACT_ATOMS: atom_id res chain seq x y z
N MET A 1 4.92 7.22 22.08
CA MET A 1 4.83 6.75 20.69
C MET A 1 4.93 5.24 20.73
N GLU A 2 3.91 4.53 20.25
CA GLU A 2 4.00 3.07 20.15
C GLU A 2 5.16 2.70 19.21
N ARG A 3 5.94 1.70 19.61
CA ARG A 3 7.02 1.17 18.79
C ARG A 3 6.46 0.03 17.95
N GLY A 4 6.75 0.06 16.66
CA GLY A 4 6.37 -1.00 15.75
C GLY A 4 7.38 -2.15 15.79
N TRP A 5 7.47 -2.87 14.68
CA TRP A 5 8.46 -3.94 14.54
C TRP A 5 9.89 -3.43 14.69
N PHE A 6 10.76 -4.32 15.19
CA PHE A 6 12.18 -4.06 15.43
C PHE A 6 12.45 -2.85 16.35
N ASN A 7 11.51 -2.52 17.23
CA ASN A 7 11.61 -1.40 18.18
C ASN A 7 11.73 -0.03 17.48
N LEU A 8 11.41 0.04 16.18
CA LEU A 8 11.42 1.27 15.40
C LEU A 8 10.09 2.03 15.53
N PRO A 9 10.09 3.38 15.53
CA PRO A 9 8.87 4.16 15.56
C PRO A 9 7.99 3.88 14.33
N PHE A 10 6.66 3.84 14.50
CA PHE A 10 5.72 3.67 13.38
C PHE A 10 5.87 4.73 12.28
N VAL A 11 6.37 5.92 12.60
CA VAL A 11 6.68 6.97 11.61
C VAL A 11 7.74 6.50 10.62
N VAL A 12 8.77 5.77 11.06
CA VAL A 12 9.80 5.23 10.16
C VAL A 12 9.18 4.26 9.17
N TRP A 13 8.31 3.36 9.65
CA TRP A 13 7.57 2.43 8.80
C TRP A 13 6.64 3.14 7.82
N ALA A 14 5.95 4.20 8.25
CA ALA A 14 5.11 5.01 7.37
C ALA A 14 5.91 5.65 6.23
N MET A 15 7.09 6.20 6.54
CA MET A 15 8.00 6.78 5.56
C MET A 15 8.51 5.75 4.56
N MET A 16 8.88 4.55 5.03
CA MET A 16 9.29 3.46 4.14
C MET A 16 8.15 3.03 3.20
N CYS A 17 6.92 2.91 3.72
CA CYS A 17 5.76 2.57 2.91
C CYS A 17 5.51 3.64 1.83
N LEU A 18 5.61 4.92 2.17
CA LEU A 18 5.47 6.01 1.19
C LEU A 18 6.58 6.00 0.15
N ALA A 19 7.81 5.68 0.54
CA ALA A 19 8.93 5.57 -0.39
C ALA A 19 8.65 4.47 -1.44
N VAL A 20 8.12 3.31 -1.03
CA VAL A 20 7.73 2.25 -1.97
C VAL A 20 6.56 2.68 -2.85
N ALA A 21 5.54 3.32 -2.26
CA ALA A 21 4.41 3.84 -3.03
C ALA A 21 4.86 4.81 -4.14
N LEU A 22 5.76 5.73 -3.79
CA LEU A 22 6.31 6.74 -4.69
C LEU A 22 7.21 6.11 -5.75
N LEU A 23 8.07 5.16 -5.37
CA LEU A 23 8.91 4.42 -6.31
C LEU A 23 8.05 3.75 -7.38
N TYR A 24 6.96 3.10 -6.98
CA TYR A 24 6.05 2.45 -7.93
C TYR A 24 5.26 3.46 -8.79
N VAL A 25 5.02 4.68 -8.31
CA VAL A 25 4.39 5.72 -9.15
C VAL A 25 5.26 6.04 -10.37
N PHE A 26 6.58 6.04 -10.23
CA PHE A 26 7.52 6.37 -11.31
C PHE A 26 8.06 5.14 -12.04
N ILE A 27 8.35 4.08 -11.30
CA ILE A 27 8.97 2.84 -11.78
C ILE A 27 7.95 1.71 -11.69
N TRP A 28 7.27 1.46 -12.79
CA TRP A 28 6.26 0.41 -12.89
C TRP A 28 6.32 -0.27 -14.26
N PRO A 29 5.87 -1.54 -14.39
CA PRO A 29 6.06 -2.33 -15.59
C PRO A 29 5.06 -1.96 -16.70
N ARG A 30 5.22 -0.77 -17.29
CA ARG A 30 4.35 -0.23 -18.33
C ARG A 30 4.20 -1.16 -19.53
N ASP A 31 5.30 -1.79 -19.95
CA ASP A 31 5.34 -2.66 -21.13
C ASP A 31 4.46 -3.91 -20.99
N ARG A 32 4.18 -4.33 -19.74
CA ARG A 32 3.35 -5.52 -19.48
C ARG A 32 1.84 -5.30 -19.62
N VAL A 33 1.43 -4.04 -19.76
CA VAL A 33 0.02 -3.64 -19.87
C VAL A 33 -0.25 -2.68 -21.03
N ALA A 34 0.68 -2.57 -21.99
CA ALA A 34 0.54 -1.71 -23.16
C ALA A 34 -0.74 -2.02 -23.96
N ASP A 35 -1.03 -3.30 -24.17
CA ASP A 35 -2.22 -3.79 -24.90
C ASP A 35 -3.31 -4.35 -23.96
N ALA A 36 -3.23 -4.05 -22.65
CA ALA A 36 -4.17 -4.58 -21.68
C ALA A 36 -5.52 -3.85 -21.73
N ALA A 37 -6.58 -4.55 -21.32
CA ALA A 37 -7.89 -3.93 -21.09
C ALA A 37 -7.79 -2.75 -20.09
N PRO A 38 -8.61 -1.69 -20.23
CA PRO A 38 -8.50 -0.47 -19.39
C PRO A 38 -8.54 -0.75 -17.89
N LEU A 39 -9.35 -1.72 -17.46
CA LEU A 39 -9.43 -2.11 -16.05
C LEU A 39 -8.13 -2.74 -15.55
N ARG A 40 -7.51 -3.62 -16.34
CA ARG A 40 -6.23 -4.25 -15.99
C ARG A 40 -5.11 -3.21 -15.94
N PHE A 41 -5.06 -2.29 -16.91
CA PHE A 41 -4.13 -1.16 -16.88
C PHE A 41 -4.28 -0.35 -15.58
N PHE A 42 -5.52 0.01 -15.21
CA PHE A 42 -5.80 0.78 -13.99
C PHE A 42 -5.34 0.06 -12.72
N LEU A 43 -5.66 -1.24 -12.58
CA LEU A 43 -5.28 -2.05 -11.43
C LEU A 43 -3.76 -2.17 -11.29
N VAL A 44 -3.06 -2.51 -12.38
CA VAL A 44 -1.59 -2.61 -12.35
C VAL A 44 -0.94 -1.25 -12.07
N ARG A 45 -1.52 -0.15 -12.56
CA ARG A 45 -0.96 1.18 -12.40
C ARG A 45 -1.07 1.73 -10.97
N TRP A 46 -2.17 1.45 -10.28
CA TRP A 46 -2.51 2.15 -9.04
C TRP A 46 -2.66 1.27 -7.81
N SER A 47 -3.09 0.01 -7.94
CA SER A 47 -3.39 -0.82 -6.78
C SER A 47 -2.15 -1.08 -5.91
N HIS A 48 -0.96 -1.25 -6.49
CA HIS A 48 0.26 -1.41 -5.69
C HIS A 48 0.56 -0.16 -4.84
N SER A 49 0.64 1.02 -5.46
CA SER A 49 0.86 2.28 -4.74
C SER A 49 -0.22 2.54 -3.70
N LEU A 50 -1.49 2.25 -4.01
CA LEU A 50 -2.61 2.41 -3.08
C LEU A 50 -2.46 1.50 -1.85
N ALA A 51 -2.07 0.24 -2.03
CA ALA A 51 -1.82 -0.67 -0.90
C ALA A 51 -0.74 -0.12 0.04
N TRP A 52 0.36 0.41 -0.52
CA TRP A 52 1.43 1.01 0.28
C TRP A 52 1.02 2.32 0.96
N VAL A 53 0.17 3.14 0.32
CA VAL A 53 -0.42 4.33 0.95
C VAL A 53 -1.32 3.94 2.12
N LEU A 54 -2.16 2.90 1.98
CA LEU A 54 -3.00 2.40 3.07
C LEU A 54 -2.16 1.89 4.25
N LEU A 55 -1.07 1.15 3.98
CA LEU A 55 -0.14 0.71 5.02
C LEU A 55 0.57 1.89 5.71
N SER A 56 0.94 2.93 4.95
CA SER A 56 1.48 4.16 5.54
C SER A 56 0.46 4.86 6.44
N ALA A 57 -0.79 4.99 5.98
CA ALA A 57 -1.88 5.57 6.77
C ALA A 57 -2.11 4.78 8.07
N MET A 58 -2.15 3.44 8.01
CA MET A 58 -2.18 2.59 9.20
C MET A 58 -1.04 2.93 10.17
N CYS A 59 0.19 3.04 9.67
CA CYS A 59 1.36 3.34 10.51
C CYS A 59 1.27 4.74 11.15
N LEU A 60 0.86 5.76 10.39
CA LEU A 60 0.66 7.11 10.90
C LEU A 60 -0.44 7.17 11.97
N MET A 61 -1.55 6.46 11.75
CA MET A 61 -2.65 6.37 12.72
C MET A 61 -2.17 5.75 14.04
N LYS A 62 -1.35 4.69 13.99
CA LYS A 62 -0.73 4.07 15.17
C LYS A 62 0.31 4.96 15.84
N ALA A 63 1.04 5.75 15.05
CA ALA A 63 2.07 6.66 15.58
C ALA A 63 1.51 7.73 16.53
N THR A 64 0.22 8.06 16.41
CA THR A 64 -0.44 9.08 17.26
C THR A 64 -0.52 8.70 18.74
N GLY A 65 -0.46 7.40 19.08
CA GLY A 65 -0.69 6.91 20.44
C GLY A 65 -2.14 6.99 20.91
N ASN A 66 -3.09 7.36 20.05
CA ASN A 66 -4.52 7.33 20.34
C ASN A 66 -5.09 5.94 20.07
N ALA A 67 -5.62 5.27 21.09
CA ALA A 67 -6.11 3.89 21.00
C ALA A 67 -7.26 3.71 19.98
N THR A 68 -8.18 4.68 19.90
CA THR A 68 -9.28 4.65 18.91
C THR A 68 -8.74 4.77 17.49
N LEU A 69 -7.82 5.71 17.25
CA LEU A 69 -7.24 5.91 15.92
C LEU A 69 -6.35 4.73 15.51
N ALA A 70 -5.61 4.14 16.46
CA ALA A 70 -4.84 2.91 16.23
C ALA A 70 -5.74 1.73 15.86
N GLY A 71 -6.92 1.61 16.48
CA GLY A 71 -7.95 0.64 16.11
C GLY A 71 -8.42 0.79 14.66
N TRP A 72 -8.75 2.01 14.25
CA TRP A 72 -9.06 2.31 12.84
C TRP A 72 -7.88 2.06 11.90
N GLY A 73 -6.65 2.29 12.36
CA GLY A 73 -5.43 1.96 11.62
C GLY A 73 -5.35 0.48 11.26
N ASN A 74 -5.79 -0.44 12.14
CA ASN A 74 -5.85 -1.87 11.80
C ASN A 74 -6.84 -2.17 10.68
N VAL A 75 -8.01 -1.49 10.67
CA VAL A 75 -9.01 -1.64 9.61
C VAL A 75 -8.46 -1.13 8.29
N VAL A 76 -7.81 0.04 8.28
CA VAL A 76 -7.15 0.60 7.09
C VAL A 76 -6.06 -0.34 6.58
N GLY A 77 -5.24 -0.91 7.47
CA GLY A 77 -4.25 -1.91 7.13
C GLY A 77 -4.85 -3.17 6.50
N LEU A 78 -5.99 -3.63 7.02
CA LEU A 78 -6.71 -4.78 6.48
C LEU A 78 -7.23 -4.51 5.05
N LEU A 79 -7.66 -3.29 4.75
CA LEU A 79 -8.07 -2.89 3.40
C LEU A 79 -6.92 -2.89 2.39
N ALA A 80 -5.66 -2.81 2.84
CA ALA A 80 -4.51 -2.92 1.95
C ALA A 80 -4.42 -4.33 1.31
N LEU A 81 -4.90 -5.37 2.00
CA LEU A 81 -4.85 -6.75 1.53
C LEU A 81 -5.65 -6.97 0.23
N PRO A 82 -6.97 -6.70 0.15
CA PRO A 82 -7.71 -6.89 -1.09
C PRO A 82 -7.18 -6.02 -2.23
N VAL A 83 -6.68 -4.81 -1.93
CA VAL A 83 -6.06 -3.94 -2.93
C VAL A 83 -4.78 -4.57 -3.49
N TYR A 84 -3.93 -5.14 -2.62
CA TYR A 84 -2.71 -5.83 -3.05
C TYR A 84 -3.03 -7.13 -3.81
N LEU A 85 -4.06 -7.88 -3.41
CA LEU A 85 -4.52 -9.06 -4.14
C LEU A 85 -5.04 -8.69 -5.53
N ALA A 86 -5.78 -7.58 -5.68
CA ALA A 86 -6.21 -7.08 -6.98
C ALA A 86 -5.01 -6.74 -7.89
N PHE A 87 -3.96 -6.13 -7.32
CA PHE A 87 -2.71 -5.89 -8.01
C PHE A 87 -2.05 -7.20 -8.50
N LEU A 88 -1.92 -8.21 -7.63
CA LEU A 88 -1.33 -9.50 -8.00
C LEU A 88 -2.13 -10.21 -9.10
N MET A 89 -3.47 -10.24 -8.96
CA MET A 89 -4.36 -10.82 -9.96
C MET A 89 -4.20 -10.15 -11.32
N ALA A 90 -4.20 -8.81 -11.36
CA ALA A 90 -4.05 -8.05 -12.60
C ALA A 90 -2.66 -8.18 -13.23
N SER A 91 -1.62 -8.38 -12.41
CA SER A 91 -0.23 -8.45 -12.86
C SER A 91 0.17 -9.83 -13.36
N PHE A 92 -0.35 -10.91 -12.74
CA PHE A 92 0.13 -12.28 -12.96
C PHE A 92 -0.91 -13.24 -13.50
N VAL A 93 -2.20 -13.02 -13.22
CA VAL A 93 -3.26 -13.99 -13.55
C VAL A 93 -4.06 -13.54 -14.77
N LEU A 94 -4.48 -12.28 -14.81
CA LEU A 94 -5.19 -11.71 -15.94
C LEU A 94 -4.20 -11.48 -17.10
N ARG A 95 -4.44 -12.11 -18.25
CA ARG A 95 -3.71 -11.90 -19.50
C ARG A 95 -4.49 -10.96 -20.39
#